data_AF-A0A502DJV2-F1
#
_entry.id   AF-A0A502DJV2-F1
#
_cell.length_a   1.000
_cell.length_b   1.000
_cell.length_c   1.000
_cell.angle_alpha   90.00
_cell.angle_beta   90.00
_cell.angle_gamma   90.00
#
_symmetry.space_group_name_H-M   'P 1'
#
loop_
_entity.id
_entity.type
_entity.pdbx_description
1 polymer ?
#
loop_
_entity_poly.entity_id
_entity_poly.type
_entity_poly.pdbx_seq_one_letter_code
_entity_poly.pdbx_strand_id
1 'polypeptide(L)'
;MTTFTKSATAKLLASAFVILGLTACGGGGGGGDNGNGAGAEVSVSGTAARGAILAGAVIDMNCANGARIQATTGADGKYTTNKVTLVYPCIGTATIGGLKYRGILFSGLIQNFTPLTDMLTETTLAAAAAGGASLTLDQFLAKVRADSTFAMNVTSPTAVASYRAAVLNVVKQQLIGAGMTEMEAEAIIAAAANFDSTAFSLGSPLDKVLDNTAAVLQNADGSVKAAILALAKAAGDALPTPPSGGTGGTGGTGGTGGTGGTGG
;
A
#
# COMPACT_ATOMS: atom_id res chain seq x y z
N MET A 1 -51.18 -18.56 -24.35
CA MET A 1 -51.68 -18.91 -23.01
C MET A 1 -51.84 -20.41 -22.96
N THR A 2 -50.89 -21.11 -22.32
CA THR A 2 -50.97 -22.55 -22.09
C THR A 2 -50.51 -22.80 -20.67
N THR A 3 -51.51 -23.11 -19.84
CA THR A 3 -51.42 -23.40 -18.41
C THR A 3 -50.94 -24.84 -18.21
N PHE A 4 -49.96 -25.05 -17.34
CA PHE A 4 -49.66 -26.37 -16.76
C PHE A 4 -49.73 -26.28 -15.24
N THR A 5 -50.57 -27.14 -14.65
CA THR A 5 -50.82 -27.26 -13.21
C THR A 5 -50.60 -28.71 -12.77
N LYS A 6 -50.18 -28.87 -11.49
CA LYS A 6 -50.13 -30.05 -10.59
C LYS A 6 -48.78 -30.76 -10.54
N SER A 7 -48.02 -30.64 -9.44
CA SER A 7 -48.20 -31.13 -8.05
C SER A 7 -47.69 -32.56 -7.86
N ALA A 8 -46.62 -32.71 -7.07
CA ALA A 8 -46.51 -33.79 -6.07
C ALA A 8 -45.34 -33.53 -5.10
N THR A 9 -45.69 -33.67 -3.83
CA THR A 9 -44.94 -33.55 -2.59
C THR A 9 -43.96 -34.71 -2.40
N ALA A 10 -42.74 -34.46 -1.91
CA ALA A 10 -41.93 -35.50 -1.25
C ALA A 10 -41.00 -34.91 -0.18
N LYS A 11 -40.89 -35.67 0.90
CA LYS A 11 -40.47 -35.35 2.27
C LYS A 11 -38.97 -35.09 2.47
N LEU A 12 -38.72 -34.26 3.49
CA LEU A 12 -37.63 -34.26 4.48
C LEU A 12 -36.48 -35.28 4.30
N LEU A 13 -35.24 -34.76 4.35
CA LEU A 13 -34.13 -35.37 5.08
C LEU A 13 -33.23 -34.26 5.63
N ALA A 14 -32.99 -34.32 6.94
CA ALA A 14 -32.16 -33.44 7.72
C ALA A 14 -30.67 -33.62 7.41
N SER A 15 -29.88 -32.55 7.48
CA SER A 15 -28.43 -32.64 7.65
C SER A 15 -27.94 -31.42 8.41
N ALA A 16 -27.43 -31.71 9.61
CA ALA A 16 -26.88 -30.78 10.58
C ALA A 16 -25.58 -30.15 10.05
N PHE A 17 -25.49 -28.82 10.10
CA PHE A 17 -24.23 -28.12 9.87
C PHE A 17 -23.54 -27.85 11.21
N VAL A 18 -22.30 -28.33 11.25
CA VAL A 18 -21.35 -28.32 12.36
C VAL A 18 -20.87 -26.90 12.65
N ILE A 19 -20.91 -26.52 13.92
CA ILE A 19 -20.34 -25.30 14.47
C ILE A 19 -18.80 -25.50 14.52
N LEU A 20 -18.05 -24.78 13.66
CA LEU A 20 -16.60 -24.66 13.85
C LEU A 20 -16.34 -23.54 14.86
N GLY A 21 -15.83 -23.93 16.02
CA GLY A 21 -15.42 -23.03 17.09
C GLY A 21 -14.22 -22.18 16.70
N LEU A 22 -14.33 -20.88 16.96
CA LEU A 22 -13.21 -19.96 17.10
C LEU A 22 -12.33 -20.45 18.27
N THR A 23 -11.15 -20.98 17.97
CA THR A 23 -10.10 -21.15 18.97
C THR A 23 -9.40 -19.82 19.19
N ALA A 24 -9.88 -19.10 20.21
CA ALA A 24 -9.04 -18.17 20.95
C ALA A 24 -8.08 -19.00 21.82
N CYS A 25 -6.78 -18.71 21.75
CA CYS A 25 -5.84 -19.09 22.80
C CYS A 25 -4.71 -18.07 22.87
N GLY A 26 -4.77 -17.23 23.90
CA GLY A 26 -3.57 -16.61 24.46
C GLY A 26 -3.09 -17.45 25.66
N GLY A 27 -1.78 -17.44 25.88
CA GLY A 27 -1.19 -17.62 27.22
C GLY A 27 -0.39 -18.90 27.48
N GLY A 28 0.94 -18.73 27.54
CA GLY A 28 1.76 -19.17 28.67
C GLY A 28 2.47 -20.54 28.61
N GLY A 29 3.74 -20.55 29.05
CA GLY A 29 4.39 -21.72 29.64
C GLY A 29 5.73 -22.09 29.01
N GLY A 30 6.82 -21.78 29.72
CA GLY A 30 8.18 -22.10 29.32
C GLY A 30 8.57 -23.57 29.45
N GLY A 31 9.59 -23.95 28.71
CA GLY A 31 10.25 -25.24 28.75
C GLY A 31 11.34 -25.24 27.68
N GLY A 32 12.59 -25.26 28.10
CA GLY A 32 13.73 -24.96 27.26
C GLY A 32 13.97 -26.00 26.17
N ASP A 33 14.21 -25.49 24.96
CA ASP A 33 15.03 -26.12 23.95
C ASP A 33 15.94 -25.05 23.36
N ASN A 34 17.23 -25.35 23.28
CA ASN A 34 18.28 -24.51 22.71
C ASN A 34 18.13 -24.42 21.18
N GLY A 35 17.08 -23.72 20.72
CA GLY A 35 16.83 -23.41 19.31
C GLY A 35 16.62 -21.91 19.17
N ASN A 36 17.53 -21.25 18.48
CA ASN A 36 17.54 -19.82 18.18
C ASN A 36 16.16 -19.35 17.67
N GLY A 37 15.36 -18.70 18.54
CA GLY A 37 13.97 -18.30 18.29
C GLY A 37 13.85 -17.18 17.26
N ALA A 38 14.07 -17.49 15.99
CA ALA A 38 13.74 -16.62 14.87
C ALA A 38 12.26 -16.79 14.53
N GLY A 39 11.51 -15.68 14.46
CA GLY A 39 10.11 -15.71 14.01
C GLY A 39 9.98 -16.31 12.61
N ALA A 40 8.85 -16.97 12.32
CA ALA A 40 8.65 -17.69 11.07
C ALA A 40 8.95 -16.82 9.84
N GLU A 41 9.83 -17.31 8.96
CA GLU A 41 10.17 -16.62 7.72
C GLU A 41 9.08 -16.80 6.68
N VAL A 42 8.76 -15.71 5.97
CA VAL A 42 7.71 -15.66 4.94
C VAL A 42 8.23 -15.02 3.67
N SER A 43 7.58 -15.31 2.54
CA SER A 43 7.84 -14.68 1.25
C SER A 43 6.71 -13.73 0.88
N VAL A 44 7.05 -12.62 0.22
CA VAL A 44 6.10 -11.71 -0.41
C VAL A 44 5.95 -12.10 -1.87
N SER A 45 4.75 -11.99 -2.41
CA SER A 45 4.47 -12.18 -3.83
C SER A 45 3.74 -10.98 -4.42
N GLY A 46 3.62 -10.94 -5.74
CA GLY A 46 2.87 -9.91 -6.43
C GLY A 46 3.20 -9.88 -7.90
N THR A 47 2.76 -8.81 -8.57
CA THR A 47 2.99 -8.59 -10.00
C THR A 47 3.53 -7.19 -10.25
N ALA A 48 4.52 -7.07 -11.15
CA ALA A 48 4.91 -5.78 -11.69
C ALA A 48 4.28 -5.59 -13.09
N ALA A 49 3.45 -4.56 -13.24
CA ALA A 49 2.69 -4.30 -14.45
C ALA A 49 2.33 -2.82 -14.59
N ARG A 50 2.14 -2.38 -15.83
CA ARG A 50 1.72 -1.01 -16.18
C ARG A 50 0.47 -0.95 -17.06
N GLY A 51 -0.31 -2.03 -17.04
CA GLY A 51 -1.25 -2.46 -18.09
C GLY A 51 -0.63 -3.60 -18.89
N ALA A 52 0.60 -3.42 -19.37
CA ALA A 52 1.43 -4.54 -19.82
C ALA A 52 2.29 -5.11 -18.69
N ILE A 53 2.58 -6.42 -18.76
CA ILE A 53 3.51 -7.11 -17.87
C ILE A 53 4.93 -6.55 -17.98
N LEU A 54 5.60 -6.43 -16.83
CA LEU A 54 7.02 -6.11 -16.73
C LEU A 54 7.80 -7.39 -16.42
N ALA A 55 8.24 -8.11 -17.46
CA ALA A 55 9.02 -9.34 -17.31
C ALA A 55 10.51 -9.04 -17.08
N GLY A 56 11.13 -9.65 -16.07
CA GLY A 56 12.54 -9.40 -15.73
C GLY A 56 12.79 -8.13 -14.89
N ALA A 57 11.75 -7.56 -14.30
CA ALA A 57 11.87 -6.43 -13.39
C ALA A 57 12.50 -6.88 -12.06
N VAL A 58 13.51 -6.12 -11.61
CA VAL A 58 14.20 -6.37 -10.34
C VAL A 58 13.39 -5.74 -9.22
N ILE A 59 12.98 -6.56 -8.26
CA ILE A 59 12.30 -6.14 -7.04
C ILE A 59 13.32 -6.02 -5.92
N ASP A 60 13.35 -4.87 -5.25
CA ASP A 60 14.19 -4.63 -4.08
C ASP A 60 13.41 -3.79 -3.06
N MET A 61 13.20 -4.34 -1.87
CA MET A 61 12.47 -3.69 -0.78
C MET A 61 13.22 -3.83 0.55
N ASN A 62 13.07 -2.83 1.41
CA ASN A 62 13.58 -2.83 2.77
C ASN A 62 12.44 -2.68 3.77
N CYS A 63 12.45 -3.51 4.81
CA CYS A 63 11.45 -3.52 5.87
C CYS A 63 11.86 -2.69 7.07
N ALA A 64 10.89 -2.42 7.95
CA ALA A 64 11.11 -1.67 9.18
C ALA A 64 12.20 -2.31 10.05
N ASN A 65 12.24 -3.63 10.18
CA ASN A 65 13.31 -4.34 10.90
C ASN A 65 14.67 -4.40 10.17
N GLY A 66 14.81 -3.79 9.00
CA GLY A 66 16.05 -3.87 8.20
C GLY A 66 16.14 -5.10 7.31
N ALA A 67 15.16 -5.99 7.32
CA ALA A 67 15.13 -7.11 6.39
C ALA A 67 15.06 -6.61 4.94
N ARG A 68 15.88 -7.20 4.07
CA ARG A 68 15.90 -6.91 2.63
C ARG A 68 15.20 -8.03 1.88
N ILE A 69 14.26 -7.64 1.03
CA ILE A 69 13.45 -8.53 0.22
C ILE A 69 13.79 -8.29 -1.25
N GLN A 70 14.09 -9.36 -1.98
CA GLN A 70 14.47 -9.30 -3.39
C GLN A 70 13.76 -10.37 -4.20
N ALA A 71 13.47 -10.04 -5.45
CA ALA A 71 13.00 -10.98 -6.46
C ALA A 71 13.29 -10.46 -7.87
N THR A 72 12.99 -11.27 -8.87
CA THR A 72 12.89 -10.85 -10.26
C THR A 72 11.57 -11.36 -10.81
N THR A 73 10.85 -10.54 -11.57
CA THR A 73 9.59 -10.96 -12.16
C THR A 73 9.81 -11.95 -13.30
N GLY A 74 8.93 -12.95 -13.38
CA GLY A 74 8.89 -13.91 -14.48
C GLY A 74 8.32 -13.32 -15.75
N ALA A 75 8.19 -14.15 -16.79
CA ALA A 75 7.59 -13.76 -18.07
C ALA A 75 6.11 -13.32 -17.96
N ASP A 76 5.43 -13.75 -16.91
CA ASP A 76 4.05 -13.36 -16.56
C ASP A 76 3.99 -12.15 -15.61
N GLY A 77 5.13 -11.52 -15.30
CA GLY A 77 5.26 -10.35 -14.44
C GLY A 77 5.15 -10.66 -12.95
N LYS A 78 4.87 -11.91 -12.59
CA LYS A 78 4.74 -12.32 -11.19
C LYS A 78 6.11 -12.52 -10.57
N TYR A 79 6.18 -12.33 -9.27
CA TYR A 79 7.37 -12.64 -8.48
C TYR A 79 7.00 -13.27 -7.14
N THR A 80 7.96 -14.00 -6.58
CA THR A 80 7.97 -14.44 -5.18
C THR A 80 9.37 -14.18 -4.64
N THR A 81 9.45 -13.59 -3.45
CA THR A 81 10.72 -13.14 -2.88
C THR A 81 11.45 -14.22 -2.11
N ASN A 82 12.69 -13.93 -1.72
CA ASN A 82 13.35 -14.67 -0.65
C ASN A 82 12.49 -14.65 0.64
N LYS A 83 12.65 -15.69 1.46
CA LYS A 83 12.02 -15.78 2.78
C LYS A 83 12.79 -14.94 3.78
N VAL A 84 12.07 -14.15 4.58
CA VAL A 84 12.63 -13.32 5.66
C VAL A 84 11.63 -13.20 6.81
N THR A 85 12.10 -12.81 8.00
CA THR A 85 11.22 -12.29 9.06
C THR A 85 10.80 -10.86 8.70
N LEU A 86 9.49 -10.62 8.56
CA LEU A 86 8.95 -9.32 8.16
C LEU A 86 8.54 -8.47 9.37
N VAL A 87 8.86 -7.18 9.31
CA VAL A 87 8.22 -6.13 10.11
C VAL A 87 7.81 -4.99 9.17
N TYR A 88 6.51 -4.70 9.14
CA TYR A 88 5.94 -3.68 8.26
C TYR A 88 6.20 -2.26 8.76
N PRO A 89 6.11 -1.26 7.87
CA PRO A 89 6.01 -1.37 6.41
C PRO A 89 7.33 -1.86 5.77
N CYS A 90 7.21 -2.47 4.60
CA CYS A 90 8.34 -2.68 3.69
C CYS A 90 8.19 -1.79 2.47
N ILE A 91 9.25 -1.09 2.08
CA ILE A 91 9.21 -0.10 1.00
C ILE A 91 10.29 -0.40 -0.03
N GLY A 92 9.98 -0.21 -1.30
CA GLY A 92 10.94 -0.52 -2.34
C GLY A 92 10.42 -0.26 -3.74
N THR A 93 11.06 -0.93 -4.70
CA THR A 93 10.89 -0.62 -6.12
C THR A 93 10.92 -1.88 -6.99
N ALA A 94 10.18 -1.83 -8.10
CA ALA A 94 10.40 -2.67 -9.26
C ALA A 94 11.08 -1.85 -10.36
N THR A 95 12.22 -2.31 -10.87
CA THR A 95 13.00 -1.58 -11.89
C THR A 95 13.26 -2.44 -13.12
N ILE A 96 13.01 -1.88 -14.31
CA ILE A 96 13.31 -2.52 -15.61
C ILE A 96 13.50 -1.49 -16.71
N GLY A 97 14.58 -1.58 -17.49
CA GLY A 97 14.71 -0.81 -18.74
C GLY A 97 14.47 0.70 -18.61
N GLY A 98 14.89 1.31 -17.49
CA GLY A 98 14.66 2.74 -17.18
C GLY A 98 13.33 3.04 -16.48
N LEU A 99 12.38 2.10 -16.44
CA LEU A 99 11.17 2.19 -15.64
C LEU A 99 11.43 1.84 -14.20
N LYS A 100 10.75 2.57 -13.32
CA LYS A 100 10.78 2.37 -11.88
C LYS A 100 9.40 2.63 -11.31
N TYR A 101 8.80 1.63 -10.67
CA TYR A 101 7.58 1.80 -9.89
C TYR A 101 7.92 1.57 -8.41
N ARG A 102 7.48 2.49 -7.55
CA ARG A 102 7.62 2.34 -6.10
C ARG A 102 6.42 1.58 -5.52
N GLY A 103 6.62 1.00 -4.35
CA GLY A 103 5.58 0.31 -3.59
C GLY A 103 5.86 0.29 -2.09
N ILE A 104 4.79 0.23 -1.31
CA ILE A 104 4.82 0.08 0.14
C ILE A 104 3.91 -1.09 0.51
N LEU A 105 4.49 -2.13 1.10
CA LEU A 105 3.77 -3.23 1.73
C LEU A 105 3.44 -2.84 3.17
N PHE A 106 2.21 -2.39 3.39
CA PHE A 106 1.73 -1.97 4.71
C PHE A 106 1.41 -3.16 5.62
N SER A 107 0.96 -4.28 5.05
CA SER A 107 0.59 -5.51 5.75
C SER A 107 0.40 -6.65 4.74
N GLY A 108 0.29 -7.88 5.23
CA GLY A 108 0.05 -9.05 4.38
C GLY A 108 1.25 -9.42 3.50
N LEU A 109 1.04 -10.30 2.52
CA LEU A 109 2.12 -10.91 1.74
C LEU A 109 2.01 -10.63 0.23
N ILE A 110 1.16 -9.70 -0.18
CA ILE A 110 0.98 -9.32 -1.59
C ILE A 110 1.39 -7.85 -1.76
N GLN A 111 2.32 -7.59 -2.67
CA GLN A 111 2.71 -6.26 -3.10
C GLN A 111 2.75 -6.20 -4.62
N ASN A 112 1.89 -5.40 -5.25
CA ASN A 112 2.02 -5.11 -6.67
C ASN A 112 2.96 -3.92 -6.91
N PHE A 113 3.54 -3.85 -8.10
CA PHE A 113 4.30 -2.68 -8.56
C PHE A 113 3.69 -2.17 -9.86
N THR A 114 2.94 -1.07 -9.75
CA THR A 114 2.17 -0.48 -10.84
C THR A 114 2.21 1.05 -10.77
N PRO A 115 1.73 1.76 -11.80
CA PRO A 115 1.52 3.20 -11.73
C PRO A 115 0.73 3.64 -10.48
N LEU A 116 -0.28 2.87 -10.07
CA LEU A 116 -1.09 3.18 -8.90
C LEU A 116 -0.31 3.03 -7.59
N THR A 117 0.57 2.02 -7.46
CA THR A 117 1.41 1.86 -6.25
C THR A 117 2.53 2.90 -6.18
N ASP A 118 2.99 3.40 -7.32
CA ASP A 118 3.95 4.49 -7.37
C ASP A 118 3.32 5.80 -6.89
N MET A 119 2.08 6.08 -7.33
CA MET A 119 1.27 7.17 -6.78
C MET A 119 0.98 6.98 -5.28
N LEU A 120 0.63 5.77 -4.85
CA LEU A 120 0.40 5.45 -3.43
C LEU A 120 1.62 5.73 -2.57
N THR A 121 2.79 5.37 -3.07
CA THR A 121 4.05 5.65 -2.39
C THR A 121 4.25 7.16 -2.26
N GLU A 122 4.05 7.93 -3.34
CA GLU A 122 4.16 9.40 -3.28
C GLU A 122 3.16 10.02 -2.28
N THR A 123 1.89 9.64 -2.35
CA THR A 123 0.84 10.09 -1.43
C THR A 123 1.19 9.77 0.02
N THR A 124 1.73 8.58 0.28
CA THR A 124 2.13 8.16 1.64
C THR A 124 3.32 8.96 2.14
N LEU A 125 4.34 9.17 1.30
CA LEU A 125 5.55 9.94 1.66
C LEU A 125 5.24 11.41 1.94
N ALA A 126 4.30 11.99 1.19
CA ALA A 126 3.78 13.32 1.40
C ALA A 126 2.99 13.42 2.72
N ALA A 127 2.02 12.51 2.94
CA ALA A 127 1.24 12.48 4.17
C ALA A 127 2.10 12.22 5.43
N ALA A 128 3.18 11.45 5.29
CA ALA A 128 4.11 11.12 6.38
C ALA A 128 5.01 12.29 6.80
N ALA A 129 5.16 13.31 5.96
CA ALA A 129 5.93 14.49 6.24
C ALA A 129 5.11 15.52 7.03
N ALA A 130 5.80 16.33 7.83
CA ALA A 130 5.21 17.53 8.44
C ALA A 130 5.48 18.74 7.52
N GLY A 131 4.52 19.65 7.40
CA GLY A 131 4.72 20.95 6.75
C GLY A 131 4.84 20.93 5.21
N GLY A 132 4.29 19.93 4.53
CA GLY A 132 4.18 19.92 3.06
C GLY A 132 5.43 19.46 2.29
N ALA A 133 6.49 19.04 2.97
CA ALA A 133 7.60 18.32 2.33
C ALA A 133 7.17 16.90 1.91
N SER A 134 7.94 16.20 1.08
CA SER A 134 7.81 14.73 0.93
C SER A 134 9.03 14.06 1.54
N LEU A 135 8.84 12.96 2.25
CA LEU A 135 9.96 12.12 2.67
C LEU A 135 10.54 11.36 1.47
N THR A 136 11.84 11.10 1.47
CA THR A 136 12.42 10.04 0.64
C THR A 136 12.07 8.66 1.23
N LEU A 137 12.25 7.58 0.45
CA LEU A 137 12.02 6.22 0.94
C LEU A 137 12.89 5.92 2.18
N ASP A 138 14.15 6.36 2.17
CA ASP A 138 15.08 6.15 3.28
C ASP A 138 14.71 6.98 4.51
N GLN A 139 14.30 8.24 4.34
CA GLN A 139 13.81 9.07 5.45
C GLN A 139 12.52 8.50 6.06
N PHE A 140 11.61 8.02 5.22
CA PHE A 140 10.40 7.35 5.68
C PHE A 140 10.73 6.10 6.50
N LEU A 141 11.62 5.25 5.98
CA LEU A 141 12.01 4.02 6.66
C LEU A 141 12.79 4.28 7.94
N ALA A 142 13.64 5.32 7.97
CA ALA A 142 14.31 5.77 9.18
C ALA A 142 13.31 6.24 10.24
N LYS A 143 12.28 7.02 9.84
CA LYS A 143 11.22 7.49 10.74
C LYS A 143 10.41 6.33 11.32
N VAL A 144 10.00 5.38 10.49
CA VAL A 144 9.32 4.14 10.90
C VAL A 144 10.15 3.36 11.93
N ARG A 145 11.46 3.26 11.73
CA ARG A 145 12.37 2.55 12.66
C ARG A 145 12.54 3.26 14.00
N ALA A 146 12.58 4.59 13.96
CA ALA A 146 12.82 5.41 15.15
C ALA A 146 11.56 5.62 16.00
N ASP A 147 10.38 5.53 15.40
CA ASP A 147 9.11 5.84 16.06
C ASP A 147 8.07 4.74 15.78
N SER A 148 7.89 3.86 16.77
CA SER A 148 6.92 2.77 16.71
C SER A 148 5.47 3.25 16.72
N THR A 149 5.16 4.39 17.33
CA THR A 149 3.83 5.00 17.27
C THR A 149 3.54 5.50 15.87
N PHE A 150 4.49 6.18 15.23
CA PHE A 150 4.37 6.55 13.82
C PHE A 150 4.22 5.30 12.94
N ALA A 151 5.03 4.27 13.15
CA ALA A 151 4.94 3.02 12.40
C ALA A 151 3.55 2.39 12.49
N MET A 152 2.96 2.30 13.70
CA MET A 152 1.60 1.79 13.89
C MET A 152 0.53 2.65 13.19
N ASN A 153 0.66 3.97 13.25
CA ASN A 153 -0.33 4.87 12.68
C ASN A 153 -0.27 4.92 11.15
N VAL A 154 0.92 4.94 10.56
CA VAL A 154 1.10 5.02 9.10
C VAL A 154 0.71 3.73 8.39
N THR A 155 0.76 2.58 9.07
CA THR A 155 0.26 1.29 8.54
C THR A 155 -1.14 0.96 9.03
N SER A 156 -1.82 1.85 9.76
CA SER A 156 -3.17 1.58 10.26
C SER A 156 -4.14 1.38 9.09
N PRO A 157 -5.14 0.49 9.20
CA PRO A 157 -6.12 0.27 8.14
C PRO A 157 -6.81 1.56 7.68
N THR A 158 -7.08 2.49 8.60
CA THR A 158 -7.69 3.79 8.32
C THR A 158 -6.77 4.70 7.51
N ALA A 159 -5.48 4.79 7.87
CA ALA A 159 -4.51 5.57 7.11
C ALA A 159 -4.32 5.01 5.71
N VAL A 160 -4.14 3.68 5.60
CA VAL A 160 -3.96 3.00 4.31
C VAL A 160 -5.17 3.17 3.40
N ALA A 161 -6.39 3.03 3.93
CA ALA A 161 -7.62 3.30 3.17
C ALA A 161 -7.68 4.76 2.68
N SER A 162 -7.24 5.71 3.50
CA SER A 162 -7.20 7.13 3.13
C SER A 162 -6.16 7.40 2.02
N TYR A 163 -4.98 6.78 2.07
CA TYR A 163 -3.98 6.88 1.01
C TYR A 163 -4.50 6.32 -0.32
N ARG A 164 -5.11 5.12 -0.28
CA ARG A 164 -5.73 4.50 -1.46
C ARG A 164 -6.83 5.38 -2.05
N ALA A 165 -7.73 5.89 -1.20
CA ALA A 165 -8.80 6.78 -1.62
C ALA A 165 -8.27 8.08 -2.25
N ALA A 166 -7.22 8.68 -1.66
CA ALA A 166 -6.58 9.86 -2.22
C ALA A 166 -6.00 9.60 -3.62
N VAL A 167 -5.31 8.48 -3.83
CA VAL A 167 -4.82 8.07 -5.16
C VAL A 167 -5.96 7.89 -6.15
N LEU A 168 -7.01 7.15 -5.77
CA LEU A 168 -8.14 6.89 -6.65
C LEU A 168 -8.91 8.17 -7.00
N ASN A 169 -9.01 9.12 -6.07
CA ASN A 169 -9.57 10.44 -6.34
C ASN A 169 -8.74 11.22 -7.37
N VAL A 170 -7.39 11.19 -7.27
CA VAL A 170 -6.53 11.80 -8.30
C VAL A 170 -6.80 11.16 -9.66
N VAL A 171 -6.83 9.83 -9.74
CA VAL A 171 -7.10 9.10 -10.99
C VAL A 171 -8.48 9.49 -11.56
N LYS A 172 -9.52 9.51 -10.73
CA LYS A 172 -10.87 9.93 -11.12
C LYS A 172 -10.88 11.32 -11.73
N GLN A 173 -10.22 12.30 -11.09
CA GLN A 173 -10.16 13.67 -11.60
C GLN A 173 -9.42 13.76 -12.93
N GLN A 174 -8.40 12.92 -13.16
CA GLN A 174 -7.68 12.88 -14.43
C GLN A 174 -8.51 12.26 -15.56
N LEU A 175 -9.30 11.23 -15.26
CA LEU A 175 -10.24 10.65 -16.22
C LEU A 175 -11.33 11.68 -16.61
N ILE A 176 -11.89 12.38 -15.62
CA ILE A 176 -12.88 13.45 -15.87
C ILE A 176 -12.26 14.59 -16.69
N GLY A 177 -11.04 15.01 -16.34
CA GLY A 177 -10.29 16.03 -17.09
C GLY A 177 -9.98 15.61 -18.55
N ALA A 178 -9.95 14.31 -18.83
CA ALA A 178 -9.82 13.75 -20.17
C ALA A 178 -11.16 13.63 -20.93
N GLY A 179 -12.27 14.08 -20.35
CA GLY A 179 -13.59 14.15 -20.99
C GLY A 179 -14.56 13.05 -20.58
N MET A 180 -14.23 12.20 -19.62
CA MET A 180 -15.17 11.21 -19.08
C MET A 180 -16.18 11.84 -18.12
N THR A 181 -17.37 11.27 -18.04
CA THR A 181 -18.32 11.62 -16.98
C THR A 181 -17.87 11.04 -15.63
N GLU A 182 -18.41 11.59 -14.54
CA GLU A 182 -18.11 11.08 -13.19
C GLU A 182 -18.48 9.60 -13.03
N MET A 183 -19.61 9.18 -13.59
CA MET A 183 -20.09 7.80 -13.52
C MET A 183 -19.17 6.83 -14.28
N GLU A 184 -18.66 7.23 -15.46
CA GLU A 184 -17.72 6.42 -16.23
C GLU A 184 -16.37 6.30 -15.52
N ALA A 185 -15.87 7.41 -14.97
CA ALA A 185 -14.62 7.40 -14.22
C ALA A 185 -14.70 6.49 -12.99
N GLU A 186 -15.80 6.56 -12.24
CA GLU A 186 -16.06 5.66 -11.09
C GLU A 186 -16.14 4.19 -11.51
N ALA A 187 -16.84 3.89 -12.62
CA ALA A 187 -16.93 2.52 -13.12
C ALA A 187 -15.56 1.93 -13.50
N ILE A 188 -14.65 2.75 -14.04
CA ILE A 188 -13.28 2.33 -14.37
C ILE A 188 -12.49 1.97 -13.10
N ILE A 189 -12.57 2.79 -12.06
CA ILE A 189 -11.73 2.60 -10.85
C ILE A 189 -12.34 1.67 -9.80
N ALA A 190 -13.58 1.22 -9.98
CA ALA A 190 -14.32 0.42 -8.99
C ALA A 190 -13.56 -0.85 -8.51
N ALA A 191 -12.74 -1.44 -9.39
CA ALA A 191 -11.95 -2.64 -9.07
C ALA A 191 -10.62 -2.35 -8.34
N ALA A 192 -10.25 -1.08 -8.14
CA ALA A 192 -8.94 -0.69 -7.65
C ALA A 192 -8.91 -0.37 -6.15
N ALA A 193 -9.98 -0.63 -5.38
CA ALA A 193 -10.05 -0.26 -3.95
C ALA A 193 -8.83 -0.71 -3.11
N ASN A 194 -8.23 -1.86 -3.45
CA ASN A 194 -7.04 -2.41 -2.78
C ASN A 194 -5.95 -2.78 -3.80
N PHE A 195 -5.66 -1.87 -4.75
CA PHE A 195 -4.79 -2.15 -5.91
C PHE A 195 -3.37 -2.63 -5.55
N ASP A 196 -2.85 -2.28 -4.37
CA ASP A 196 -1.52 -2.63 -3.90
C ASP A 196 -1.43 -4.06 -3.34
N SER A 197 -2.51 -4.55 -2.70
CA SER A 197 -2.50 -5.80 -1.94
C SER A 197 -3.44 -6.88 -2.48
N THR A 198 -4.14 -6.62 -3.59
CA THR A 198 -5.01 -7.61 -4.25
C THR A 198 -4.18 -8.41 -5.25
N ALA A 199 -4.41 -9.73 -5.32
CA ALA A 199 -3.77 -10.56 -6.32
C ALA A 199 -4.03 -10.02 -7.74
N PHE A 200 -2.96 -9.85 -8.51
CA PHE A 200 -3.02 -9.32 -9.87
C PHE A 200 -2.79 -10.43 -10.90
N SER A 201 -3.58 -10.42 -11.97
CA SER A 201 -3.33 -11.22 -13.16
C SER A 201 -3.71 -10.45 -14.42
N LEU A 202 -3.12 -10.82 -15.55
CA LEU A 202 -3.54 -10.33 -16.86
C LEU A 202 -5.04 -10.56 -17.10
N GLY A 203 -5.70 -9.56 -17.64
CA GLY A 203 -7.15 -9.53 -17.89
C GLY A 203 -8.02 -9.39 -16.64
N SER A 204 -7.42 -9.31 -15.45
CA SER A 204 -8.16 -9.08 -14.20
C SER A 204 -8.86 -7.71 -14.21
N PRO A 205 -9.88 -7.50 -13.36
CA PRO A 205 -10.49 -6.19 -13.19
C PRO A 205 -9.48 -5.08 -12.88
N LEU A 206 -8.44 -5.37 -12.09
CA LEU A 206 -7.38 -4.41 -11.77
C LEU A 206 -6.48 -4.10 -12.97
N ASP A 207 -6.16 -5.10 -13.80
CA ASP A 207 -5.41 -4.92 -15.05
C ASP A 207 -6.15 -3.97 -16.00
N LYS A 208 -7.47 -4.15 -16.14
CA LYS A 208 -8.32 -3.25 -16.90
C LYS A 208 -8.29 -1.81 -16.37
N VAL A 209 -8.15 -1.60 -15.05
CA VAL A 209 -7.96 -0.24 -14.52
C VAL A 209 -6.65 0.36 -15.03
N LEU A 210 -5.56 -0.40 -15.01
CA LEU A 210 -4.27 0.07 -15.52
C LEU A 210 -4.33 0.40 -17.02
N ASP A 211 -4.96 -0.46 -17.82
CA ASP A 211 -5.14 -0.23 -19.26
C ASP A 211 -5.96 1.04 -19.54
N ASN A 212 -7.09 1.21 -18.86
CA ASN A 212 -7.97 2.37 -19.06
C ASN A 212 -7.35 3.68 -18.55
N THR A 213 -6.44 3.61 -17.57
CA THR A 213 -5.81 4.80 -16.97
C THR A 213 -4.45 5.12 -17.58
N ALA A 214 -3.89 4.24 -18.42
CA ALA A 214 -2.54 4.41 -18.95
C ALA A 214 -2.35 5.74 -19.70
N ALA A 215 -3.28 6.11 -20.58
CA ALA A 215 -3.17 7.33 -21.38
C ALA A 215 -3.16 8.61 -20.52
N VAL A 216 -3.87 8.62 -19.39
CA VAL A 216 -3.94 9.79 -18.50
C VAL A 216 -2.80 9.81 -17.49
N LEU A 217 -2.38 8.66 -16.97
CA LEU A 217 -1.37 8.58 -15.90
C LEU A 217 0.08 8.49 -16.40
N GLN A 218 0.32 7.91 -17.58
CA GLN A 218 1.64 7.48 -18.02
C GLN A 218 2.15 8.26 -19.24
N ASN A 219 3.47 8.44 -19.30
CA ASN A 219 4.17 8.85 -20.52
C ASN A 219 4.15 7.71 -21.56
N ALA A 220 4.54 8.01 -22.80
CA ALA A 220 4.64 7.00 -23.86
C ALA A 220 5.64 5.88 -23.54
N ASP A 221 6.66 6.18 -22.73
CA ASP A 221 7.61 5.18 -22.25
C ASP A 221 7.04 4.30 -21.13
N GLY A 222 5.86 4.62 -20.58
CA GLY A 222 5.16 3.98 -19.47
C GLY A 222 5.50 4.48 -18.06
N SER A 223 6.45 5.40 -17.91
CA SER A 223 6.68 6.06 -16.62
C SER A 223 5.46 6.87 -16.19
N VAL A 224 5.20 7.00 -14.88
CA VAL A 224 4.14 7.88 -14.38
C VAL A 224 4.51 9.33 -14.70
N LYS A 225 3.58 10.11 -15.27
CA LYS A 225 3.81 11.52 -15.59
C LYS A 225 4.18 12.29 -14.32
N ALA A 226 5.18 13.17 -14.39
CA ALA A 226 5.60 13.98 -13.24
C ALA A 226 4.46 14.83 -12.65
N ALA A 227 3.57 15.36 -13.49
CA ALA A 227 2.39 16.10 -13.05
C ALA A 227 1.41 15.24 -12.24
N ILE A 228 1.31 13.95 -12.56
CA ILE A 228 0.43 13.00 -11.85
C ILE A 228 1.03 12.67 -10.48
N LEU A 229 2.35 12.49 -10.40
CA LEU A 229 3.03 12.34 -9.11
C LEU A 229 2.91 13.60 -8.25
N ALA A 230 2.98 14.79 -8.85
CA ALA A 230 2.74 16.05 -8.12
C ALA A 230 1.31 16.14 -7.58
N LEU A 231 0.30 15.67 -8.32
CA LEU A 231 -1.08 15.59 -7.82
C LEU A 231 -1.24 14.55 -6.72
N ALA A 232 -0.59 13.38 -6.85
CA ALA A 232 -0.58 12.35 -5.81
C ALA A 232 0.09 12.86 -4.51
N LYS A 233 1.18 13.63 -4.63
CA LYS A 233 1.80 14.35 -3.54
C LYS A 233 0.82 15.33 -2.90
N ALA A 234 0.20 16.22 -3.68
CA ALA A 234 -0.73 17.22 -3.16
C ALA A 234 -1.93 16.57 -2.45
N ALA A 235 -2.42 15.44 -2.96
CA ALA A 235 -3.46 14.66 -2.31
C ALA A 235 -2.97 14.06 -0.98
N GLY A 236 -1.71 13.64 -0.89
CA GLY A 236 -1.08 13.21 0.36
C GLY A 236 -0.88 14.34 1.36
N ASP A 237 -0.46 15.52 0.92
CA ASP A 237 -0.29 16.72 1.76
C ASP A 237 -1.62 17.18 2.38
N ALA A 238 -2.75 16.85 1.76
CA ALA A 238 -4.09 17.14 2.28
C ALA A 238 -4.59 16.13 3.32
N LEU A 239 -3.90 14.99 3.50
CA LEU A 239 -4.25 14.00 4.50
C LEU A 239 -3.68 14.36 5.88
N PRO A 240 -4.34 13.92 6.97
CA PRO A 240 -3.78 14.08 8.30
C PRO A 240 -2.41 13.40 8.40
N THR A 241 -1.40 14.13 8.90
CA THR A 241 -0.11 13.53 9.19
C THR A 241 -0.27 12.44 10.25
N PRO A 242 0.23 11.21 10.02
CA PRO A 242 0.15 10.13 11.00
C PRO A 242 0.77 10.57 12.33
N PRO A 243 0.06 10.41 13.46
CA PRO A 243 0.60 10.82 14.75
C PRO A 243 1.91 10.11 15.05
N SER A 244 2.91 10.89 15.44
CA SER A 244 4.19 10.41 15.97
C SER A 244 4.14 10.33 17.49
N GLY A 245 4.74 9.29 18.05
CA GLY A 245 5.00 9.25 19.49
C GLY A 245 6.04 10.33 19.77
N GLY A 246 5.82 11.17 20.78
CA GLY A 246 6.82 12.14 21.18
C GLY A 246 8.10 11.40 21.55
N THR A 247 9.07 11.32 20.63
CA THR A 247 10.46 11.15 21.02
C THR A 247 10.79 12.45 21.70
N GLY A 248 10.81 12.44 23.03
CA GLY A 248 11.03 13.63 23.84
C GLY A 248 12.15 14.46 23.24
N GLY A 249 11.78 15.61 22.66
CA GLY A 249 12.73 16.55 22.13
C GLY A 249 13.60 17.00 23.28
N THR A 250 14.87 16.60 23.25
CA THR A 250 15.94 17.34 23.91
C THR A 250 16.00 18.71 23.24
N GLY A 251 15.19 19.64 23.73
CA GLY A 251 15.28 21.06 23.42
C GLY A 251 16.55 21.63 24.07
N GLY A 252 17.70 21.38 23.45
CA GLY A 252 18.98 21.97 23.79
C GLY A 252 19.10 23.38 23.20
N THR A 253 19.04 24.36 24.10
CA THR A 253 19.88 25.58 24.21
C THR A 253 20.01 26.58 23.04
N GLY A 254 19.71 27.84 23.37
CA GLY A 254 20.56 28.98 22.99
C GLY A 254 19.82 30.23 22.51
N GLY A 255 19.85 31.32 23.29
CA GLY A 255 19.40 32.64 22.82
C GLY A 255 19.18 33.69 23.90
N THR A 256 20.27 34.30 24.34
CA THR A 256 20.44 35.40 25.31
C THR A 256 19.73 36.73 24.98
N GLY A 257 19.35 37.47 26.04
CA GLY A 257 19.64 38.91 26.15
C GLY A 257 18.45 39.88 26.17
N GLY A 258 18.41 40.77 27.17
CA GLY A 258 17.59 41.98 27.11
C GLY A 258 17.12 42.55 28.45
N THR A 259 18.02 43.17 29.20
CA THR A 259 17.70 44.14 30.26
C THR A 259 16.83 45.29 29.75
N GLY A 260 15.87 45.74 30.56
CA GLY A 260 15.11 46.97 30.32
C GLY A 260 14.35 47.41 31.57
N GLY A 261 15.02 48.12 32.46
CA GLY A 261 14.36 48.90 33.51
C GLY A 261 13.83 50.22 32.97
N THR A 262 12.67 50.63 33.48
CA THR A 262 12.04 51.98 33.60
C THR A 262 10.55 51.67 33.83
N GLY A 263 9.77 52.19 34.76
CA GLY A 263 9.86 53.30 35.72
C GLY A 263 8.40 53.56 36.14
N GLY A 264 8.16 53.88 37.41
CA GLY A 264 6.83 54.13 37.97
C GLY A 264 6.78 53.84 39.46
#